data_AF-A0A4U6M1M7-F1
#
_entry.id   AF-A0A4U6M1M7-F1
#
_cell.length_a   1.000
_cell.length_b   1.000
_cell.length_c   1.000
_cell.angle_alpha   90.00
_cell.angle_beta   90.00
_cell.angle_gamma   90.00
#
_symmetry.space_group_name_H-M   'P 1'
#
loop_
_entity.id
_entity.type
_entity.pdbx_description
1 polymer ?
#
loop_
_entity_poly.entity_id
_entity_poly.type
_entity_poly.pdbx_seq_one_letter_code
_entity_poly.pdbx_strand_id
1 'polypeptide(L)'
;NPDGCYDNSVHFTDALMGQVFHLLQDKRSSVLYFSDHALVRDPTGGVMYHHAGTRPPHEAIQVPMFIWFSPLVAIQDTLTGDEQPLWSTV
;
A
#
# COMPACT_ATOMS: atom_id res chain seq x y z
N ASN A 1 21.28 -7.37 4.83
CA ASN A 1 20.03 -6.65 5.18
C ASN A 1 19.06 -7.68 5.75
N PRO A 2 18.79 -7.69 7.07
CA PRO A 2 17.86 -8.64 7.68
C PRO A 2 16.41 -8.44 7.19
N ASP A 3 16.10 -7.27 6.63
CA ASP A 3 14.78 -6.90 6.12
C ASP A 3 14.56 -7.33 4.66
N GLY A 4 15.58 -7.92 4.01
CA GLY A 4 15.58 -8.17 2.56
C GLY A 4 14.41 -9.03 2.07
N CYS A 5 13.92 -10.00 2.85
CA CYS A 5 12.75 -10.79 2.44
C CYS A 5 11.47 -9.95 2.40
N TYR A 6 11.30 -9.04 3.37
CA TYR A 6 10.16 -8.13 3.41
C TYR A 6 10.28 -7.09 2.28
N ASP A 7 11.44 -6.45 2.14
CA ASP A 7 11.69 -5.46 1.09
C ASP A 7 11.48 -6.05 -0.32
N ASN A 8 11.92 -7.30 -0.54
CA ASN A 8 11.69 -8.00 -1.81
C ASN A 8 10.21 -8.25 -2.09
N SER A 9 9.39 -8.49 -1.06
CA SER A 9 7.94 -8.63 -1.24
C SER A 9 7.30 -7.31 -1.65
N VAL A 10 7.77 -6.18 -1.10
CA VAL A 10 7.33 -4.84 -1.50
C VAL A 10 7.73 -4.55 -2.95
N HIS A 11 8.97 -4.86 -3.35
CA HIS A 11 9.41 -4.75 -4.73
C HIS A 11 8.60 -5.63 -5.70
N PHE A 12 8.21 -6.83 -5.28
CA PHE A 12 7.36 -7.69 -6.09
C PHE A 12 5.96 -7.10 -6.26
N THR A 13 5.37 -6.56 -5.20
CA THR A 13 4.08 -5.85 -5.27
C THR A 13 4.16 -4.65 -6.21
N ASP A 14 5.22 -3.85 -6.15
CA ASP A 14 5.44 -2.73 -7.08
C ASP A 14 5.52 -3.21 -8.54
N ALA A 15 6.30 -4.26 -8.81
CA ALA A 15 6.41 -4.84 -10.14
C ALA A 15 5.06 -5.40 -10.66
N LEU A 16 4.25 -6.01 -9.80
CA LEU A 16 2.92 -6.50 -10.14
C LEU A 16 1.97 -5.32 -10.46
N MET A 17 1.97 -4.28 -9.65
CA MET A 17 1.16 -3.09 -9.90
C MET A 17 1.58 -2.40 -11.20
N GLY A 18 2.88 -2.33 -11.51
CA GLY A 18 3.38 -1.86 -12.80
C GLY A 18 2.82 -2.66 -13.99
N GLN A 19 2.73 -3.98 -13.87
CA GLN A 19 2.10 -4.82 -14.90
C GLN A 19 0.60 -4.54 -15.03
N VAL A 20 -0.11 -4.36 -13.91
CA VAL A 20 -1.53 -3.99 -13.91
C VAL A 20 -1.75 -2.65 -14.61
N PHE A 21 -0.96 -1.63 -14.30
CA PHE A 21 -1.04 -0.32 -14.95
C PHE A 21 -0.78 -0.44 -16.46
N HIS A 22 0.25 -1.19 -16.86
CA HIS A 22 0.56 -1.42 -18.27
C HIS A 22 -0.60 -2.07 -19.03
N LEU A 23 -1.29 -3.04 -18.42
CA LEU A 23 -2.46 -3.71 -19.02
C LEU A 23 -3.71 -2.80 -19.16
N LEU A 24 -3.75 -1.72 -18.38
CA LEU A 24 -4.90 -0.83 -18.27
C LEU A 24 -4.67 0.57 -18.87
N GLN A 25 -3.43 0.93 -19.22
CA GLN A 25 -3.06 2.28 -19.67
C GLN A 25 -3.85 2.78 -20.89
N ASP A 26 -4.22 1.88 -21.82
CA ASP A 26 -4.95 2.21 -23.04
C ASP A 26 -6.48 2.04 -22.89
N LYS A 27 -6.98 1.93 -21.66
CA LYS A 27 -8.41 1.84 -21.34
C LYS A 27 -8.76 2.96 -20.38
N ARG A 28 -9.91 3.63 -20.58
CA ARG A 28 -10.44 4.61 -19.61
C ARG A 28 -10.77 3.90 -18.30
N SER A 29 -9.80 3.86 -17.40
CA SER A 29 -9.80 3.05 -16.18
C SER A 29 -9.00 3.71 -15.06
N SER A 30 -9.31 3.33 -13.83
CA SER A 30 -8.56 3.66 -12.61
C SER A 30 -8.32 2.40 -11.79
N VAL A 31 -7.29 2.44 -10.95
CA VAL A 31 -6.91 1.36 -10.04
C VAL A 31 -6.76 1.93 -8.65
N LEU A 32 -7.54 1.40 -7.70
CA LEU A 32 -7.38 1.67 -6.28
C LEU A 32 -6.66 0.49 -5.63
N TYR A 33 -5.53 0.77 -4.98
CA TYR A 33 -4.79 -0.19 -4.18
C TYR A 33 -4.82 0.24 -2.72
N PHE A 34 -5.04 -0.71 -1.83
CA PHE A 34 -4.81 -0.59 -0.40
C PHE A 34 -4.50 -1.96 0.19
N SER A 35 -3.59 -2.01 1.16
CA SER A 35 -3.35 -3.25 1.91
C SER A 35 -4.48 -3.49 2.91
N ASP A 36 -4.80 -4.76 3.18
CA ASP A 36 -5.79 -5.14 4.19
C ASP A 36 -5.28 -4.87 5.62
N HIS A 37 -3.99 -5.08 5.85
CA HIS A 37 -3.26 -4.70 7.06
C HIS A 37 -1.76 -4.50 6.77
N ALA A 38 -1.01 -4.05 7.78
CA ALA A 38 0.46 -3.91 7.71
C ALA A 38 1.15 -5.01 8.55
N LEU A 39 2.45 -4.85 8.82
CA LEU A 39 3.25 -5.75 9.65
C LEU A 39 3.98 -4.98 10.77
N VAL A 40 4.09 -5.62 11.93
CA VAL A 40 4.99 -5.22 13.02
C VAL A 40 6.37 -5.80 12.76
N ARG A 41 7.40 -4.98 12.93
CA ARG A 41 8.80 -5.42 12.89
C ARG A 41 9.38 -5.57 14.30
N ASP A 42 9.70 -6.79 14.70
CA ASP A 42 10.31 -7.12 16.00
C ASP A 42 11.62 -7.91 15.81
N PRO A 43 12.78 -7.24 15.83
CA PRO A 43 14.08 -7.89 15.65
C PRO A 43 14.50 -8.82 16.81
N THR A 44 13.82 -8.72 17.96
CA THR A 44 14.17 -9.49 19.17
C THR A 44 13.23 -10.67 19.42
N GLY A 45 12.06 -10.67 18.77
CA GLY A 45 11.07 -11.72 18.84
C GLY A 45 11.43 -12.96 18.02
N GLY A 46 10.70 -14.05 18.26
CA GLY A 46 10.88 -15.32 17.51
C GLY A 46 10.42 -15.24 16.04
N VAL A 47 9.67 -14.20 15.67
CA VAL A 47 9.24 -13.92 14.30
C VAL A 47 9.44 -12.43 14.02
N MET A 48 10.32 -12.12 13.07
CA MET A 48 10.78 -10.76 12.79
C MET A 48 9.68 -9.84 12.24
N TYR A 49 8.79 -10.37 11.39
CA TYR A 49 7.67 -9.64 10.82
C TYR A 49 6.38 -10.40 11.08
N HIS A 50 5.41 -9.77 11.74
CA HIS A 50 4.17 -10.43 12.13
C HIS A 50 2.99 -9.46 12.17
N HIS A 51 1.77 -9.99 12.24
CA HIS A 51 0.52 -9.24 12.36
C HIS A 51 -0.43 -9.94 13.34
N ALA A 52 -1.70 -9.54 13.39
CA ALA A 52 -2.76 -10.11 14.24
C ALA A 52 -2.58 -9.92 15.76
N GLY A 53 -1.89 -8.86 16.19
CA GLY A 53 -1.84 -8.47 17.59
C GLY A 53 -3.22 -8.00 18.09
N THR A 54 -3.63 -8.41 19.29
CA THR A 54 -4.92 -8.00 19.90
C THR A 54 -4.95 -6.53 20.32
N ARG A 55 -3.78 -5.88 20.38
CA ARG A 55 -3.58 -4.44 20.60
C ARG A 55 -2.52 -3.98 19.59
N PRO A 56 -2.91 -3.81 18.32
CA PRO A 56 -1.94 -3.53 17.26
C PRO A 56 -1.32 -2.14 17.50
N PRO A 57 0.02 -2.01 17.37
CA PRO A 57 0.64 -0.70 17.34
C PRO A 57 0.30 0.01 16.02
N HIS A 58 0.62 1.30 15.94
CA HIS A 58 0.28 2.14 14.80
C HIS A 58 0.79 1.57 13.46
N GLU A 59 2.02 1.06 13.42
CA GLU A 59 2.63 0.46 12.24
C GLU A 59 1.93 -0.80 11.74
N ALA A 60 1.12 -1.48 12.57
CA ALA A 60 0.35 -2.66 12.16
C ALA A 60 -0.94 -2.29 11.40
N ILE A 61 -1.36 -1.03 11.49
CA ILE A 61 -2.58 -0.51 10.84
C ILE A 61 -2.28 0.60 9.82
N GLN A 62 -1.05 1.11 9.78
CA GLN A 62 -0.59 2.06 8.78
C GLN A 62 -0.29 1.34 7.46
N VAL A 63 -1.24 1.38 6.53
CA VAL A 63 -1.15 0.68 5.24
C VAL A 63 -0.92 1.64 4.07
N PRO A 64 -0.22 1.21 3.01
CA PRO A 64 -0.16 1.97 1.77
C PRO A 64 -1.53 1.98 1.09
N MET A 65 -1.95 3.16 0.61
CA MET A 65 -3.12 3.36 -0.23
C MET A 65 -2.76 4.33 -1.36
N PHE A 66 -3.17 4.03 -2.58
CA PHE A 66 -3.07 4.96 -3.69
C PHE A 66 -4.15 4.70 -4.74
N ILE A 67 -4.44 5.72 -5.53
CA ILE A 67 -5.22 5.61 -6.75
C ILE A 67 -4.35 5.98 -7.95
N TRP A 68 -4.35 5.11 -8.95
CA TRP A 68 -3.75 5.37 -10.26
C TRP A 68 -4.86 5.58 -11.29
N PHE A 69 -4.66 6.56 -12.17
CA PHE A 69 -5.55 6.85 -13.28
C PHE A 69 -4.81 6.61 -14.60
N SER A 70 -5.45 5.88 -15.51
CA SER A 70 -4.92 5.75 -16.88
C SER A 70 -4.85 7.13 -17.57
N PRO A 71 -3.93 7.33 -18.54
CA PRO A 71 -3.84 8.57 -19.31
C PRO A 71 -5.12 8.98 -20.06
N LEU A 72 -6.07 8.05 -20.23
CA LEU A 72 -7.36 8.29 -20.89
C LEU A 72 -8.46 8.79 -19.93
N VAL A 73 -8.23 8.79 -18.61
CA VAL A 73 -9.13 9.44 -17.65
C VAL A 73 -8.86 10.95 -17.69
N ALA A 74 -9.92 11.72 -17.90
CA ALA A 74 -9.80 13.17 -17.94
C ALA A 74 -9.53 13.74 -16.54
N ILE A 75 -8.75 14.82 -16.44
CA ILE A 75 -8.32 15.41 -15.15
C ILE A 75 -9.52 15.74 -14.25
N GLN A 76 -10.63 16.20 -14.80
CA GLN A 76 -11.84 16.48 -14.03
C GLN A 76 -12.47 15.23 -13.39
N ASP A 77 -12.19 14.03 -13.93
CA ASP A 77 -12.64 12.74 -13.43
C ASP A 77 -11.62 12.12 -12.45
N THR A 78 -10.50 12.80 -12.15
CA THR A 78 -9.50 12.34 -11.18
C THR A 78 -9.67 12.96 -9.80
N LEU A 79 -10.83 13.58 -9.52
CA LEU A 79 -11.12 14.17 -8.22
C LEU A 79 -11.14 13.08 -7.14
N THR A 80 -10.25 13.21 -6.17
CA THR A 80 -10.21 12.37 -4.97
C THR A 80 -10.68 13.17 -3.75
N GLY A 81 -11.05 12.47 -2.68
CA GLY A 81 -11.34 13.12 -1.40
C GLY A 81 -10.09 13.39 -0.59
N ASP A 82 -10.20 14.30 0.38
CA ASP A 82 -9.19 14.50 1.41
C ASP A 82 -9.41 13.48 2.54
N GLU A 83 -8.34 12.85 3.00
CA GLU A 83 -8.38 12.09 4.24
C GLU A 83 -8.26 13.06 5.42
N GLN A 84 -9.21 12.99 6.35
CA GLN A 84 -9.11 13.63 7.66
C GLN A 84 -8.72 12.54 8.67
N PRO A 85 -7.41 12.31 8.92
CA PRO A 85 -7.00 11.23 9.78
C PRO A 85 -7.53 11.49 11.20
N LEU A 86 -8.12 10.45 11.81
CA LEU A 86 -8.63 10.51 13.18
C LEU A 86 -7.52 10.70 14.23
N TRP A 87 -6.26 10.58 13.81
CA TRP A 87 -5.08 10.63 14.66
C TRP A 87 -3.92 11.32 13.94
N SER A 88 -3.12 12.04 14.72
CA SER A 88 -1.94 12.76 14.26
C SER A 88 -0.86 11.78 13.79
N THR A 89 -0.29 12.01 12.60
CA THR A 89 0.97 11.39 12.15
C THR A 89 2.20 12.18 12.60
N VAL A 90 2.04 13.31 13.32
CA VAL A 90 3.13 13.99 14.05
C VAL A 90 3.27 13.47 15.46
#